data_AF-A0A1Y5I044-F1
#
_entry.id   AF-A0A1Y5I044-F1
#
_cell.length_a   1.000
_cell.length_b   1.000
_cell.length_c   1.000
_cell.angle_alpha   90.00
_cell.angle_beta   90.00
_cell.angle_gamma   90.00
#
_symmetry.space_group_name_H-M   'P 1'
#
loop_
_entity.id
_entity.type
_entity.pdbx_description
1 polymer ?
#
loop_
_entity_poly.entity_id
_entity_poly.type
_entity_poly.pdbx_seq_one_letter_code
_entity_poly.pdbx_strand_id
1 'polypeptide(L)'
;MSQDMTDACMQDWTDRESAAEAMIPMIGTLYRKNNIVTSVYGRPVINRSVIDLLKAHRFVRHMEDQELSVLDTFPIVKAMMAMDLDRAHVDVGKLAVKFRNEANGRDLETFLNEELGNVLGQNSSASKENRDVVLYGFGRIGRLLARIMIEKSGGGNGLRLRAIVVRKGKGKDLEKRASLLRRDSIHGSFRGTISIDEEKNAIIANGNYIQIIYSNAPEE
;
A
#
# COMPACT_ATOMS: atom_id res chain seq x y z
N MET A 1 -15.53 -9.10 36.39
CA MET A 1 -15.82 -8.32 35.17
C MET A 1 -17.29 -8.54 34.84
N SER A 2 -18.11 -7.48 34.75
CA SER A 2 -19.55 -7.62 34.48
C SER A 2 -19.78 -8.13 33.05
N GLN A 3 -20.84 -8.90 32.85
CA GLN A 3 -21.31 -9.36 31.53
C GLN A 3 -21.42 -8.17 30.55
N ASP A 4 -21.96 -7.04 31.03
CA ASP A 4 -22.18 -5.82 30.25
C ASP A 4 -20.89 -5.21 29.68
N MET A 5 -19.76 -5.35 30.40
CA MET A 5 -18.48 -4.79 29.95
C MET A 5 -17.83 -5.65 28.87
N THR A 6 -18.09 -6.97 28.90
CA THR A 6 -17.67 -7.90 27.85
C THR A 6 -18.44 -7.62 26.56
N ASP A 7 -19.75 -7.44 26.67
CA ASP A 7 -20.63 -7.16 25.52
C ASP A 7 -20.30 -5.80 24.88
N ALA A 8 -20.05 -4.77 25.69
CA ALA A 8 -19.62 -3.46 25.19
C ALA A 8 -18.27 -3.51 24.44
N CYS A 9 -17.29 -4.27 24.96
CA CYS A 9 -15.99 -4.43 24.30
C CYS A 9 -16.13 -5.18 22.96
N MET A 10 -17.01 -6.19 22.91
CA MET A 10 -17.26 -6.95 21.69
C MET A 10 -17.98 -6.09 20.64
N GLN A 11 -18.92 -5.24 21.06
CA GLN A 11 -19.60 -4.32 20.16
C GLN A 11 -18.65 -3.28 19.56
N ASP A 12 -17.83 -2.62 20.39
CA ASP A 12 -16.83 -1.65 19.92
C ASP A 12 -15.83 -2.29 18.93
N TRP A 13 -15.42 -3.53 19.19
CA TRP A 13 -14.59 -4.27 18.24
C TRP A 13 -15.32 -4.50 16.90
N THR A 14 -16.57 -4.96 16.96
CA THR A 14 -17.39 -5.25 15.77
C THR A 14 -17.63 -4.02 14.91
N ASP A 15 -17.86 -2.86 15.52
CA ASP A 15 -18.06 -1.59 14.82
C ASP A 15 -16.76 -1.15 14.10
N ARG A 16 -15.62 -1.27 14.79
CA ARG A 16 -14.30 -0.97 14.20
C ARG A 16 -13.96 -1.93 13.07
N GLU A 17 -14.24 -3.22 13.24
CA GLU A 17 -14.02 -4.24 12.21
C GLU A 17 -14.85 -3.94 10.95
N SER A 18 -16.13 -3.63 11.12
CA SER A 18 -17.04 -3.28 10.03
C SER A 18 -16.59 -2.03 9.26
N ALA A 19 -16.16 -0.99 9.98
CA ALA A 19 -15.64 0.23 9.35
C ALA A 19 -14.33 -0.04 8.59
N ALA A 20 -13.42 -0.83 9.17
CA ALA A 20 -12.17 -1.22 8.52
C ALA A 20 -12.40 -2.04 7.25
N GLU A 21 -13.34 -3.00 7.26
CA GLU A 21 -13.75 -3.77 6.09
C GLU A 21 -14.24 -2.87 4.95
N ALA A 22 -15.09 -1.89 5.28
CA ALA A 22 -15.62 -0.95 4.31
C ALA A 22 -14.54 0.04 3.77
N MET A 23 -13.49 0.35 4.54
CA MET A 23 -12.40 1.23 4.09
C MET A 23 -11.46 0.58 3.08
N ILE A 24 -11.20 -0.73 3.20
CA ILE A 24 -10.26 -1.44 2.32
C ILE A 24 -10.55 -1.20 0.82
N PRO A 25 -11.79 -1.38 0.31
CA PRO A 25 -12.08 -1.11 -1.10
C PRO A 25 -11.97 0.37 -1.47
N MET A 26 -12.30 1.30 -0.57
CA MET A 26 -12.14 2.74 -0.81
C MET A 26 -10.67 3.13 -0.95
N ILE A 27 -9.82 2.71 0.00
CA ILE A 27 -8.37 2.88 -0.05
C ILE A 27 -7.79 2.28 -1.34
N GLY A 28 -8.21 1.07 -1.70
CA GLY A 28 -7.78 0.42 -2.93
C GLY A 28 -8.19 1.20 -4.19
N THR A 29 -9.34 1.86 -4.16
CA THR A 29 -9.85 2.66 -5.29
C THR A 29 -9.09 3.97 -5.43
N LEU A 30 -8.90 4.72 -4.33
CA LEU A 30 -8.06 5.92 -4.28
C LEU A 30 -6.64 5.64 -4.81
N TYR A 31 -6.07 4.50 -4.42
CA TYR A 31 -4.76 4.09 -4.89
C TYR A 31 -4.72 3.80 -6.39
N ARG A 32 -5.67 2.99 -6.92
CA ARG A 32 -5.63 2.56 -8.33
C ARG A 32 -6.12 3.60 -9.33
N LYS A 33 -7.09 4.44 -8.94
CA LYS A 33 -7.69 5.43 -9.84
C LYS A 33 -7.00 6.79 -9.76
N ASN A 34 -6.67 7.23 -8.56
CA ASN A 34 -6.15 8.58 -8.30
C ASN A 34 -4.65 8.58 -7.92
N ASN A 35 -4.00 7.42 -7.83
CA ASN A 35 -2.62 7.28 -7.37
C ASN A 35 -2.38 7.86 -5.97
N ILE A 36 -3.41 7.81 -5.13
CA ILE A 36 -3.35 8.33 -3.76
C ILE A 36 -2.81 7.25 -2.83
N VAL A 37 -1.69 7.57 -2.18
CA VAL A 37 -1.09 6.70 -1.18
C VAL A 37 -1.61 7.12 0.19
N THR A 38 -2.47 6.30 0.80
CA THR A 38 -2.99 6.56 2.14
C THR A 38 -2.09 5.99 3.23
N SER A 39 -1.92 6.74 4.32
CA SER A 39 -1.20 6.32 5.51
C SER A 39 -1.89 6.72 6.81
N VAL A 40 -1.49 6.08 7.90
CA VAL A 40 -1.83 6.47 9.27
C VAL A 40 -0.52 6.69 10.01
N TYR A 41 -0.21 7.94 10.34
CA TYR A 41 1.04 8.35 11.01
C TYR A 41 2.29 7.75 10.35
N GLY A 42 2.40 7.93 9.03
CA GLY A 42 3.50 7.47 8.20
C GLY A 42 3.48 5.97 7.88
N ARG A 43 2.55 5.18 8.44
CA ARG A 43 2.37 3.77 8.10
C ARG A 43 1.43 3.62 6.90
N PRO A 44 1.89 3.11 5.74
CA PRO A 44 1.02 2.93 4.58
C PRO A 44 -0.05 1.87 4.85
N VAL A 45 -1.31 2.21 4.57
CA VAL A 45 -2.47 1.34 4.82
C VAL A 45 -3.05 0.67 3.56
N ILE A 46 -2.39 0.85 2.42
CA ILE A 46 -2.75 0.19 1.16
C ILE A 46 -2.41 -1.30 1.19
N ASN A 47 -3.26 -2.12 0.58
CA ASN A 47 -3.12 -3.59 0.52
C ASN A 47 -2.92 -4.21 1.91
N ARG A 48 -3.56 -3.66 2.95
CA ARG A 48 -3.55 -4.17 4.33
C ARG A 48 -4.83 -4.95 4.63
N SER A 49 -4.73 -5.91 5.53
CA SER A 49 -5.90 -6.61 6.08
C SER A 49 -6.65 -5.69 7.06
N VAL A 50 -7.87 -6.08 7.42
CA VAL A 50 -8.66 -5.42 8.46
C VAL A 50 -7.85 -5.29 9.76
N ILE A 51 -7.25 -6.39 10.20
CA ILE A 51 -6.44 -6.43 11.42
C ILE A 51 -5.21 -5.52 11.32
N ASP A 52 -4.54 -5.47 10.17
CA ASP A 52 -3.40 -4.58 9.96
C ASP A 52 -3.83 -3.11 10.02
N LEU A 53 -5.01 -2.78 9.48
CA LEU A 53 -5.58 -1.43 9.53
C LEU A 53 -5.90 -1.02 10.97
N LEU A 54 -6.56 -1.88 11.75
CA LEU A 54 -6.87 -1.64 13.17
C LEU A 54 -5.59 -1.46 14.00
N LYS A 55 -4.56 -2.28 13.75
CA LYS A 55 -3.25 -2.13 14.41
C LYS A 55 -2.56 -0.82 14.04
N ALA A 56 -2.67 -0.36 12.80
CA ALA A 56 -2.09 0.92 12.38
C ALA A 56 -2.70 2.10 13.15
N HIS A 57 -4.01 2.09 13.37
CA HIS A 57 -4.71 3.10 14.19
C HIS A 57 -4.30 3.02 15.65
N ARG A 58 -4.30 1.80 16.23
CA ARG A 58 -3.88 1.59 17.62
C ARG A 58 -2.45 2.04 17.90
N PHE A 59 -1.56 2.03 16.89
CA PHE A 59 -0.18 2.48 17.07
C PHE A 59 -0.08 3.97 17.41
N VAL A 60 -1.05 4.79 17.00
CA VAL A 60 -1.05 6.26 17.18
C VAL A 60 -1.02 6.67 18.65
N ARG A 61 -1.54 5.84 19.57
CA ARG A 61 -1.48 6.08 21.02
C ARG A 61 -0.07 6.25 21.61
N HIS A 62 0.99 5.90 20.86
CA HIS A 62 2.37 6.11 21.28
C HIS A 62 2.95 7.44 20.77
N MET A 63 2.20 8.17 19.95
CA MET A 63 2.57 9.43 19.32
C MET A 63 1.68 10.58 19.79
N GLU A 64 0.40 10.29 20.05
CA GLU A 64 -0.60 11.23 20.51
C GLU A 64 -1.17 10.78 21.87
N ASP A 65 -1.62 11.74 22.67
CA ASP A 65 -2.21 11.46 24.00
C ASP A 65 -3.58 10.77 23.90
N GLN A 66 -4.26 10.89 22.77
CA GLN A 66 -5.56 10.26 22.52
C GLN A 66 -5.45 9.11 21.52
N GLU A 67 -6.22 8.05 21.76
CA GLU A 67 -6.34 6.96 20.81
C GLU A 67 -7.04 7.44 19.53
N LEU A 68 -6.48 7.00 18.39
CA LEU A 68 -7.11 7.13 17.09
C LEU A 68 -7.81 5.81 16.76
N SER A 69 -9.08 5.89 16.38
CA SER A 69 -9.87 4.76 15.90
C SER A 69 -10.00 4.81 14.38
N VAL A 70 -10.28 3.65 13.79
CA VAL A 70 -10.69 3.57 12.38
C VAL A 70 -12.00 4.30 12.12
N LEU A 71 -12.85 4.45 13.14
CA LEU A 71 -14.09 5.22 13.08
C LEU A 71 -13.83 6.72 12.85
N ASP A 72 -12.67 7.24 13.26
CA ASP A 72 -12.30 8.64 13.05
C ASP A 72 -11.81 8.90 11.62
N THR A 73 -11.13 7.92 11.02
CA THR A 73 -10.54 8.05 9.68
C THR A 73 -11.50 7.60 8.58
N PHE A 74 -12.50 6.78 8.90
CA PHE A 74 -13.52 6.30 7.96
C PHE A 74 -14.25 7.45 7.26
N PRO A 75 -14.78 8.48 7.95
CA PRO A 75 -15.44 9.62 7.32
C PRO A 75 -14.51 10.38 6.36
N ILE A 76 -13.23 10.52 6.71
CA ILE A 76 -12.24 11.20 5.87
C ILE A 76 -12.01 10.44 4.57
N VAL A 77 -11.77 9.13 4.65
CA VAL A 77 -11.57 8.30 3.45
C VAL A 77 -12.83 8.31 2.58
N LYS A 78 -14.02 8.30 3.19
CA LYS A 78 -15.29 8.38 2.47
C LYS A 78 -15.48 9.73 1.78
N ALA A 79 -15.13 10.85 2.42
CA ALA A 79 -15.20 12.17 1.80
C ALA A 79 -14.19 12.30 0.65
N MET A 80 -12.96 11.81 0.83
CA MET A 80 -11.94 11.79 -0.24
C MET A 80 -12.39 11.04 -1.49
N MET A 81 -13.23 10.00 -1.36
CA MET A 81 -13.79 9.27 -2.51
C MET A 81 -14.72 10.12 -3.39
N ALA A 82 -15.30 11.19 -2.84
CA ALA A 82 -16.17 12.12 -3.56
C ALA A 82 -15.39 13.32 -4.15
N MET A 83 -14.13 13.50 -3.77
CA MET A 83 -13.27 14.60 -4.23
C MET A 83 -12.50 14.21 -5.49
N ASP A 84 -12.26 15.19 -6.38
CA ASP A 84 -11.40 15.02 -7.56
C ASP A 84 -9.92 15.28 -7.20
N LEU A 85 -9.37 14.35 -6.42
CA LEU A 85 -7.99 14.39 -5.96
C LEU A 85 -7.04 13.79 -7.02
N ASP A 86 -5.93 14.48 -7.29
CA ASP A 86 -4.82 13.92 -8.07
C ASP A 86 -3.83 13.16 -7.16
N ARG A 87 -2.73 12.67 -7.75
CA ARG A 87 -1.66 11.93 -7.09
C ARG A 87 -1.12 12.66 -5.86
N ALA A 88 -1.29 12.07 -4.70
CA ALA A 88 -0.65 12.52 -3.47
C ALA A 88 -0.38 11.39 -2.48
N HIS A 89 0.40 11.72 -1.46
CA HIS A 89 0.48 10.93 -0.24
C HIS A 89 -0.37 11.63 0.82
N VAL A 90 -1.41 10.96 1.33
CA VAL A 90 -2.36 11.53 2.27
C VAL A 90 -2.35 10.72 3.56
N ASP A 91 -1.96 11.37 4.66
CA ASP A 91 -2.00 10.76 5.97
C ASP A 91 -3.36 11.01 6.63
N VAL A 92 -4.27 10.05 6.49
CA VAL A 92 -5.65 10.15 6.99
C VAL A 92 -5.70 10.14 8.52
N GLY A 93 -4.68 9.58 9.18
CA GLY A 93 -4.57 9.61 10.62
C GLY A 93 -4.26 11.01 11.15
N LYS A 94 -3.31 11.70 10.52
CA LYS A 94 -3.02 13.11 10.86
C LYS A 94 -4.20 14.02 10.54
N LEU A 95 -4.89 13.82 9.41
CA LEU A 95 -6.10 14.58 9.07
C LEU A 95 -7.20 14.38 10.11
N ALA A 96 -7.41 13.16 10.61
CA ALA A 96 -8.41 12.88 11.64
C ALA A 96 -8.12 13.60 12.96
N VAL A 97 -6.86 13.56 13.41
CA VAL A 97 -6.45 14.27 14.64
C VAL A 97 -6.54 15.78 14.45
N LYS A 98 -6.08 16.29 13.30
CA LYS A 98 -6.16 17.72 12.98
C LYS A 98 -7.61 18.20 12.90
N PHE A 99 -8.50 17.45 12.24
CA PHE A 99 -9.93 17.76 12.20
C PHE A 99 -10.53 17.78 13.61
N ARG A 100 -10.23 16.77 14.44
CA ARG A 100 -10.73 16.73 15.83
C ARG A 100 -10.31 17.97 16.65
N ASN A 101 -9.06 18.40 16.50
CA ASN A 101 -8.51 19.49 17.31
C ASN A 101 -8.83 20.89 16.75
N GLU A 102 -8.95 21.01 15.43
CA GLU A 102 -9.01 22.29 14.73
C GLU A 102 -10.28 22.50 13.91
N ALA A 103 -11.25 21.57 13.91
CA ALA A 103 -12.50 21.73 13.15
C ALA A 103 -13.15 23.08 13.46
N ASN A 104 -13.15 23.53 14.72
CA ASN A 104 -13.72 24.81 15.14
C ASN A 104 -15.16 25.03 14.62
N GLY A 105 -15.94 23.95 14.52
CA GLY A 105 -17.32 23.96 13.99
C GLY A 105 -17.44 23.85 12.46
N ARG A 106 -16.33 23.74 11.72
CA ARG A 106 -16.34 23.45 10.27
C ARG A 106 -16.84 22.03 10.00
N ASP A 107 -17.53 21.86 8.88
CA ASP A 107 -17.84 20.54 8.37
C ASP A 107 -16.58 19.87 7.79
N LEU A 108 -16.65 18.55 7.65
CA LEU A 108 -15.52 17.75 7.20
C LEU A 108 -15.12 18.08 5.75
N GLU A 109 -16.09 18.38 4.88
CA GLU A 109 -15.83 18.66 3.47
C GLU A 109 -15.07 19.98 3.29
N THR A 110 -15.47 21.05 4.00
CA THR A 110 -14.77 22.33 3.96
C THR A 110 -13.34 22.17 4.48
N PHE A 111 -13.16 21.48 5.60
CA PHE A 111 -11.83 21.21 6.15
C PHE A 111 -10.94 20.45 5.17
N LEU A 112 -11.45 19.39 4.53
CA LEU A 112 -10.67 18.61 3.57
C LEU A 112 -10.37 19.39 2.29
N ASN A 113 -11.28 20.23 1.81
CA ASN A 113 -11.03 21.08 0.64
C ASN A 113 -9.90 22.10 0.91
N GLU A 114 -9.82 22.65 2.11
CA GLU A 114 -8.74 23.56 2.51
C GLU A 114 -7.40 22.81 2.65
N GLU A 115 -7.39 21.67 3.34
CA GLU A 115 -6.15 20.90 3.59
C GLU A 115 -5.61 20.20 2.35
N LEU A 116 -6.50 19.70 1.48
CA LEU A 116 -6.15 18.99 0.25
C LEU A 116 -6.21 19.89 -0.99
N GLY A 117 -6.44 21.20 -0.83
CA GLY A 117 -6.59 22.16 -1.92
C GLY A 117 -5.43 22.16 -2.90
N ASN A 118 -4.20 21.93 -2.41
CA ASN A 118 -3.00 21.83 -3.24
C ASN A 118 -2.97 20.58 -4.14
N VAL A 119 -3.83 19.59 -3.91
CA VAL A 119 -3.90 18.31 -4.63
C VAL A 119 -5.18 18.23 -5.48
N LEU A 120 -6.15 19.12 -5.26
CA LEU A 120 -7.41 19.15 -6.01
C LEU A 120 -7.19 19.63 -7.44
N GLY A 121 -7.72 18.88 -8.40
CA GLY A 121 -7.83 19.33 -9.79
C GLY A 121 -6.52 19.68 -10.49
N GLN A 122 -5.36 19.35 -9.90
CA GLN A 122 -4.09 19.47 -10.59
C GLN A 122 -4.07 18.41 -11.69
N ASN A 123 -4.52 18.77 -12.89
CA ASN A 123 -4.29 17.96 -14.09
C ASN A 123 -2.79 18.04 -14.43
N SER A 124 -1.96 17.44 -13.60
CA SER A 124 -0.50 17.47 -13.69
C SER A 124 -0.08 16.79 -14.98
N SER A 125 0.11 17.61 -16.00
CA SER A 125 0.75 17.32 -17.28
C SER A 125 2.25 16.97 -17.15
N ALA A 126 2.75 16.77 -15.93
CA ALA A 126 4.09 16.29 -15.62
C ALA A 126 4.24 14.81 -16.02
N SER A 127 4.52 14.60 -17.32
CA SER A 127 5.08 13.40 -17.95
C SER A 127 4.74 12.08 -17.25
N LYS A 128 3.57 11.56 -17.62
CA LYS A 128 2.94 10.29 -17.24
C LYS A 128 3.68 9.06 -17.80
N GLU A 129 5.01 9.09 -17.88
CA GLU A 129 5.77 7.97 -18.43
C GLU A 129 6.22 7.02 -17.34
N ASN A 130 5.76 5.78 -17.47
CA ASN A 130 6.26 4.70 -16.66
C ASN A 130 7.65 4.33 -17.17
N ARG A 131 8.64 4.39 -16.28
CA ARG A 131 9.99 3.94 -16.54
C ARG A 131 10.10 2.47 -16.24
N ASP A 132 10.52 1.73 -17.25
CA ASP A 132 10.84 0.33 -17.09
C ASP A 132 12.18 0.20 -16.36
N VAL A 133 12.22 -0.72 -15.40
CA VAL A 133 13.37 -0.97 -14.54
C VAL A 133 13.77 -2.43 -14.72
N VAL A 134 15.07 -2.61 -14.91
CA VAL A 134 15.72 -3.93 -14.95
C VAL A 134 16.65 -4.03 -13.76
N LEU A 135 16.49 -5.09 -12.97
CA LEU A 135 17.36 -5.33 -11.81
C LEU A 135 18.50 -6.26 -12.22
N TYR A 136 19.73 -5.77 -12.12
CA TYR A 136 20.91 -6.61 -12.28
C TYR A 136 21.24 -7.31 -10.96
N GLY A 137 20.88 -8.58 -10.85
CA GLY A 137 21.10 -9.41 -9.68
C GLY A 137 19.85 -9.63 -8.82
N PHE A 138 19.60 -10.90 -8.48
CA PHE A 138 18.49 -11.34 -7.62
C PHE A 138 18.94 -11.90 -6.27
N GLY A 139 19.95 -11.24 -5.69
CA GLY A 139 20.40 -11.48 -4.33
C GLY A 139 19.43 -10.92 -3.28
N ARG A 140 19.91 -10.70 -2.07
CA ARG A 140 19.07 -10.21 -0.96
C ARG A 140 18.47 -8.83 -1.23
N ILE A 141 19.28 -7.86 -1.65
CA ILE A 141 18.85 -6.49 -1.95
C ILE A 141 17.93 -6.49 -3.18
N GLY A 142 18.32 -7.17 -4.26
CA GLY A 142 17.52 -7.26 -5.49
C GLY A 142 16.12 -7.83 -5.24
N ARG A 143 16.00 -8.88 -4.41
CA ARG A 143 14.68 -9.42 -4.02
C ARG A 143 13.87 -8.44 -3.19
N LEU A 144 14.47 -7.77 -2.21
CA LEU A 144 13.76 -6.78 -1.39
C LEU A 144 13.26 -5.60 -2.23
N LEU A 145 14.10 -5.10 -3.14
CA LEU A 145 13.72 -4.03 -4.07
C LEU A 145 12.61 -4.50 -5.00
N ALA A 146 12.72 -5.71 -5.58
CA ALA A 146 11.67 -6.30 -6.40
C ALA A 146 10.33 -6.38 -5.64
N ARG A 147 10.35 -6.85 -4.38
CA ARG A 147 9.14 -6.90 -3.53
C ARG A 147 8.50 -5.52 -3.35
N ILE A 148 9.29 -4.50 -3.05
CA ILE A 148 8.80 -3.13 -2.86
C ILE A 148 8.22 -2.58 -4.17
N MET A 149 8.89 -2.81 -5.30
CA MET A 149 8.41 -2.36 -6.61
C MET A 149 7.09 -3.05 -6.99
N ILE A 150 6.98 -4.36 -6.76
CA ILE A 150 5.76 -5.12 -7.04
C ILE A 150 4.60 -4.67 -6.13
N GLU A 151 4.85 -4.41 -4.84
CA GLU A 151 3.82 -3.90 -3.92
C GLU A 151 3.33 -2.51 -4.33
N LYS A 152 4.23 -1.70 -4.91
CA LYS A 152 3.96 -0.32 -5.32
C LYS A 152 3.51 -0.15 -6.78
N SER A 153 3.34 -1.23 -7.56
CA SER A 153 3.03 -1.12 -8.99
C SER A 153 1.58 -0.67 -9.29
N GLY A 154 0.67 -0.81 -8.32
CA GLY A 154 -0.77 -0.57 -8.53
C GLY A 154 -1.23 0.89 -8.52
N GLY A 155 -0.40 1.84 -8.07
CA GLY A 155 -0.78 3.25 -7.91
C GLY A 155 -0.17 4.15 -8.95
N GLY A 156 -0.13 3.71 -10.21
CA GLY A 156 0.39 4.51 -11.33
C GLY A 156 1.85 4.94 -11.16
N ASN A 157 2.58 4.21 -10.31
CA ASN A 157 3.94 4.56 -9.94
C ASN A 157 4.84 4.37 -11.15
N GLY A 158 5.56 5.42 -11.52
CA GLY A 158 6.35 5.48 -12.74
C GLY A 158 7.57 4.55 -12.79
N LEU A 159 7.69 3.53 -11.94
CA LEU A 159 8.73 2.50 -12.01
C LEU A 159 8.08 1.13 -12.17
N ARG A 160 8.36 0.46 -13.27
CA ARG A 160 7.82 -0.87 -13.58
C ARG A 160 8.96 -1.86 -13.68
N LEU A 161 8.98 -2.83 -12.77
CA LEU A 161 9.94 -3.92 -12.85
C LEU A 161 9.59 -4.81 -14.05
N ARG A 162 10.43 -4.79 -15.09
CA ARG A 162 10.22 -5.57 -16.32
C ARG A 162 11.07 -6.81 -16.41
N ALA A 163 12.30 -6.72 -15.90
CA ALA A 163 13.21 -7.84 -15.98
C ALA A 163 14.15 -7.89 -14.78
N ILE A 164 14.67 -9.08 -14.54
CA ILE A 164 15.71 -9.34 -13.56
C ILE A 164 16.80 -10.16 -14.25
N VAL A 165 17.99 -9.58 -14.31
CA VAL A 165 19.16 -10.24 -14.86
C VAL A 165 19.82 -11.06 -13.76
N VAL A 166 20.05 -12.35 -14.04
CA VAL A 166 20.68 -13.28 -13.11
C VAL A 166 21.71 -14.12 -13.84
N ARG A 167 22.71 -14.61 -13.11
CA ARG A 167 23.59 -15.65 -13.64
C ARG A 167 22.84 -16.97 -13.69
N LYS A 168 23.05 -17.74 -14.76
CA LYS A 168 22.41 -19.05 -14.93
C LYS A 168 22.82 -20.00 -13.81
N GLY A 169 21.85 -20.39 -12.98
CA GLY A 169 22.06 -21.40 -11.96
C GLY A 169 21.93 -22.82 -12.51
N LYS A 170 22.21 -23.82 -11.65
CA LYS A 170 22.05 -25.24 -11.97
C LYS A 170 20.61 -25.72 -11.70
N GLY A 171 20.10 -26.59 -12.57
CA GLY A 171 18.79 -27.23 -12.45
C GLY A 171 17.64 -26.25 -12.68
N LYS A 172 16.57 -26.39 -11.90
CA LYS A 172 15.37 -25.54 -11.97
C LYS A 172 15.60 -24.15 -11.35
N ASP A 173 16.41 -23.30 -11.99
CA ASP A 173 16.76 -21.98 -11.44
C ASP A 173 15.53 -21.07 -11.30
N LEU A 174 14.66 -21.01 -12.30
CA LEU A 174 13.46 -20.17 -12.30
C LEU A 174 12.53 -20.45 -11.10
N GLU A 175 12.25 -21.73 -10.82
CA GLU A 175 11.48 -22.15 -9.64
C GLU A 175 12.16 -21.72 -8.33
N LYS A 176 13.49 -21.86 -8.23
CA LYS A 176 14.24 -21.42 -7.06
C LYS A 176 14.14 -19.91 -6.86
N ARG A 177 14.24 -19.11 -7.93
CA ARG A 177 14.09 -17.64 -7.87
C ARG A 177 12.69 -17.27 -7.41
N ALA A 178 11.65 -17.87 -7.97
CA ALA A 178 10.27 -17.65 -7.53
C ALA A 178 10.06 -18.03 -6.05
N SER A 179 10.64 -19.13 -5.60
CA SER A 179 10.59 -19.57 -4.19
C SER A 179 11.29 -18.58 -3.25
N LEU A 180 12.46 -18.07 -3.62
CA LEU A 180 13.18 -17.04 -2.87
C LEU A 180 12.44 -15.70 -2.84
N LEU A 181 11.69 -15.38 -3.89
CA LEU A 181 10.79 -14.22 -3.87
C LEU A 181 9.60 -14.47 -2.94
N ARG A 182 9.08 -15.70 -2.87
CA ARG A 182 7.92 -16.09 -2.05
C ARG A 182 8.20 -16.09 -0.56
N ARG A 183 9.37 -16.59 -0.12
CA ARG A 183 9.75 -16.62 1.31
C ARG A 183 11.10 -15.94 1.51
N ASP A 184 11.11 -14.94 2.38
CA ASP A 184 12.32 -14.33 2.89
C ASP A 184 12.40 -14.60 4.39
N SER A 185 13.58 -14.99 4.89
CA SER A 185 13.74 -15.36 6.30
C SER A 185 13.62 -14.18 7.25
N ILE A 186 13.85 -12.96 6.78
CA ILE A 186 13.80 -11.73 7.59
C ILE A 186 12.54 -10.94 7.30
N HIS A 187 12.14 -10.87 6.02
CA HIS A 187 10.98 -10.07 5.58
C HIS A 187 9.70 -10.91 5.42
N GLY A 188 9.74 -12.19 5.79
CA GLY A 188 8.58 -13.08 5.79
C GLY A 188 8.08 -13.45 4.40
N SER A 189 6.81 -13.86 4.34
CA SER A 189 6.13 -14.23 3.11
C SER A 189 5.88 -13.03 2.21
N PHE A 190 5.91 -13.28 0.90
CA PHE A 190 5.47 -12.32 -0.09
C PHE A 190 3.97 -12.06 0.06
N ARG A 191 3.57 -10.79 -0.01
CA ARG A 191 2.17 -10.36 0.14
C ARG A 191 1.47 -10.39 -1.22
N GLY A 192 1.02 -11.58 -1.59
CA GLY A 192 0.22 -11.82 -2.78
C GLY A 192 0.57 -13.10 -3.52
N THR A 193 0.41 -13.10 -4.84
CA THR A 193 0.54 -14.29 -5.68
C THR A 193 1.82 -14.27 -6.51
N ILE A 194 2.42 -15.45 -6.70
CA ILE A 194 3.59 -15.67 -7.56
C ILE A 194 3.34 -16.93 -8.37
N SER A 195 3.32 -16.80 -9.69
CA SER A 195 3.33 -17.89 -10.67
C SER A 195 4.54 -17.78 -11.59
N ILE A 196 4.82 -18.86 -12.31
CA ILE A 196 5.96 -18.99 -13.22
C ILE A 196 5.42 -19.28 -14.62
N ASP A 197 6.00 -18.63 -15.61
CA ASP A 197 5.83 -18.96 -17.03
C ASP A 197 7.17 -19.55 -17.50
N GLU A 198 7.22 -20.88 -17.63
CA GLU A 198 8.45 -21.58 -18.02
C GLU A 198 8.80 -21.37 -19.49
N GLU A 199 7.79 -21.30 -20.36
CA GLU A 199 7.99 -21.12 -21.81
C GLU A 199 8.64 -19.78 -22.12
N LYS A 200 8.21 -18.73 -21.41
CA LYS A 200 8.74 -17.38 -21.59
C LYS A 200 9.82 -17.01 -20.58
N ASN A 201 10.20 -17.93 -19.69
CA ASN A 201 11.18 -17.71 -18.62
C ASN A 201 10.87 -16.45 -17.78
N ALA A 202 9.64 -16.36 -17.26
CA ALA A 202 9.16 -15.21 -16.51
C ALA A 202 8.56 -15.58 -15.16
N ILE A 203 8.61 -14.63 -14.23
CA ILE A 203 7.92 -14.68 -12.95
C ILE A 203 6.77 -13.67 -13.00
N ILE A 204 5.56 -14.12 -12.69
CA ILE A 204 4.38 -13.25 -12.61
C ILE A 204 4.04 -13.05 -11.13
N ALA A 205 4.20 -11.83 -10.63
CA ALA A 205 3.99 -11.50 -9.22
C ALA A 205 2.98 -10.36 -9.07
N ASN A 206 1.82 -10.62 -8.44
CA ASN A 206 0.70 -9.67 -8.34
C ASN A 206 0.30 -9.04 -9.69
N GLY A 207 0.36 -9.83 -10.77
CA GLY A 207 0.09 -9.36 -12.14
C GLY A 207 1.26 -8.65 -12.83
N ASN A 208 2.38 -8.41 -12.14
CA ASN A 208 3.60 -7.89 -12.77
C ASN A 208 4.31 -9.03 -13.50
N TYR A 209 4.40 -8.92 -14.82
CA TYR A 209 5.18 -9.82 -15.66
C TYR A 209 6.66 -9.41 -15.62
N ILE A 210 7.50 -10.29 -15.07
CA ILE A 210 8.93 -10.03 -14.86
C ILE A 210 9.75 -11.06 -15.63
N GLN A 211 10.41 -10.61 -16.69
CA GLN A 211 11.29 -11.44 -17.50
C GLN A 211 12.56 -11.81 -16.73
N ILE A 212 12.91 -13.09 -16.69
CA ILE A 212 14.23 -13.51 -16.20
C ILE A 212 15.17 -13.54 -17.39
N ILE A 213 16.27 -12.81 -17.27
CA ILE A 213 17.32 -12.73 -18.28
C ILE A 213 18.57 -13.39 -17.70
N TYR A 214 19.12 -14.37 -18.41
CA TYR A 214 20.36 -15.01 -18.00
C TYR A 214 21.53 -14.37 -18.74
N SER A 215 22.44 -13.74 -18.01
CA SER A 215 23.62 -13.09 -18.57
C SER A 215 24.79 -13.17 -17.58
N ASN A 216 26.01 -13.25 -18.11
CA ASN A 216 27.23 -13.34 -17.29
C ASN A 216 27.87 -11.96 -17.04
N ALA A 217 27.64 -10.99 -17.94
CA ALA A 217 28.19 -9.64 -17.88
C ALA A 217 27.14 -8.59 -18.32
N PRO A 218 27.16 -7.35 -17.78
CA PRO A 218 26.16 -6.34 -18.13
C PRO A 218 26.14 -5.91 -19.61
N GLU A 219 27.24 -6.11 -20.34
CA GLU A 219 27.32 -5.77 -21.76
C GLU A 219 26.67 -6.83 -22.68
N GLU A 220 26.35 -8.02 -22.16
CA GLU A 220 25.62 -9.10 -22.86
C GLU A 220 24.10 -8.98 -22.67
#